data_AF-A0A369APQ8-F1
#
_entry.id   AF-A0A369APQ8-F1
#
_cell.length_a   1.000
_cell.length_b   1.000
_cell.length_c   1.000
_cell.angle_alpha   90.00
_cell.angle_beta   90.00
_cell.angle_gamma   90.00
#
_symmetry.space_group_name_H-M   'P 1'
#
loop_
_entity.id
_entity.type
_entity.pdbx_description
1 polymer ?
#
loop_
_entity_poly.entity_id
_entity_poly.type
_entity_poly.pdbx_seq_one_letter_code
_entity_poly.pdbx_strand_id
1 'polypeptide(L)'
;MFRKHSGRLSKYLAILLTVFVMLTNIAGTAFATDSEIIAQQLGGAYNSIKSALGGDRHHCFAGEVYDSTYVYKFDANRNVTGYVTRDTGPCVLMTKADHQKTASWGSSTAAKAYRAQQLELVKQGRHLAAMQMDINDIRSKFGSKYNTAISKMWTYATGTLGWSK
;
A
#
# COMPACT_ATOMS: atom_id res chain seq x y z
N MET A 1 -57.04 24.61 -34.16
CA MET A 1 -56.08 24.61 -35.29
C MET A 1 -54.71 25.01 -34.74
N PHE A 2 -53.76 24.08 -34.79
CA PHE A 2 -52.38 24.21 -34.30
C PHE A 2 -51.58 25.24 -35.12
N ARG A 3 -50.74 26.05 -34.46
CA ARG A 3 -49.41 26.41 -34.98
C ARG A 3 -48.40 26.74 -33.86
N LYS A 4 -47.55 25.74 -33.58
CA LYS A 4 -46.15 25.80 -33.12
C LYS A 4 -45.33 26.72 -34.06
N HIS A 5 -44.15 27.30 -33.78
CA HIS A 5 -43.10 27.06 -32.79
C HIS A 5 -42.04 28.20 -32.89
N SER A 6 -41.41 28.50 -31.76
CA SER A 6 -39.97 28.76 -31.51
C SER A 6 -39.05 29.40 -32.56
N GLY A 7 -38.20 30.34 -32.11
CA GLY A 7 -36.97 30.68 -32.83
C GLY A 7 -36.06 31.73 -32.21
N ARG A 8 -35.78 31.69 -30.89
CA ARG A 8 -34.75 32.55 -30.26
C ARG A 8 -33.91 31.81 -29.22
N LEU A 9 -33.39 30.64 -29.57
CA LEU A 9 -32.35 29.96 -28.79
C LEU A 9 -31.37 29.26 -29.74
N SER A 10 -30.59 30.03 -30.49
CA SER A 10 -29.50 29.48 -31.32
C SER A 10 -28.35 30.47 -31.44
N LYS A 11 -27.74 30.84 -30.30
CA LYS A 11 -26.42 31.50 -30.27
C LYS A 11 -25.48 31.00 -29.16
N TYR A 12 -25.94 30.10 -28.27
CA TYR A 12 -25.11 29.52 -27.21
C TYR A 12 -24.69 28.06 -27.44
N LEU A 13 -25.00 27.48 -28.61
CA LEU A 13 -24.66 26.08 -28.93
C LEU A 13 -23.52 25.93 -29.95
N ALA A 14 -22.84 27.02 -30.32
CA ALA A 14 -21.76 26.99 -31.32
C ALA A 14 -20.37 27.36 -30.76
N ILE A 15 -20.20 27.44 -29.43
CA ILE A 15 -18.91 27.75 -28.76
C ILE A 15 -18.45 26.59 -27.85
N LEU A 16 -19.14 25.44 -27.87
CA LEU A 16 -18.80 24.29 -27.03
C LEU A 16 -18.28 23.07 -27.78
N LEU A 17 -18.01 23.17 -29.09
CA LEU A 17 -17.57 22.02 -29.91
C LEU A 17 -16.21 22.22 -30.63
N THR A 18 -15.42 23.24 -30.27
CA THR A 18 -14.10 23.45 -30.90
C THR A 18 -12.94 23.65 -29.91
N VAL A 19 -13.16 23.37 -28.62
CA VAL A 19 -12.08 23.34 -27.61
C VAL A 19 -11.79 21.90 -27.13
N PHE A 20 -12.44 20.89 -27.70
CA PHE A 20 -12.18 19.48 -27.37
C PHE A 20 -11.06 18.84 -28.21
N VAL A 21 -10.54 19.52 -29.24
CA VAL A 21 -9.46 18.98 -30.08
C VAL A 21 -8.46 20.08 -30.44
N MET A 22 -7.78 20.62 -29.44
CA MET A 22 -6.48 21.27 -29.66
C MET A 22 -5.56 20.97 -28.48
N LEU A 23 -4.69 19.99 -28.71
CA LEU A 23 -3.29 19.98 -28.27
C LEU A 23 -3.01 19.99 -26.76
N THR A 24 -2.91 18.79 -26.19
CA THR A 24 -1.79 18.47 -25.29
C THR A 24 -1.03 17.25 -25.81
N ASN A 25 -0.35 17.44 -26.95
CA ASN A 25 0.88 16.68 -27.21
C ASN A 25 2.04 17.49 -26.62
N ILE A 26 2.24 17.34 -25.32
CA ILE A 26 3.56 17.56 -24.71
C ILE A 26 4.03 16.18 -24.30
N ALA A 27 5.06 15.70 -25.00
CA ALA A 27 5.77 14.47 -24.67
C ALA A 27 6.29 14.56 -23.22
N GLY A 28 5.93 13.59 -22.38
CA GLY A 28 6.47 13.47 -21.04
C GLY A 28 5.54 12.72 -20.10
N THR A 29 5.81 11.42 -19.93
CA THR A 29 5.25 10.51 -18.93
C THR A 29 3.72 10.38 -18.95
N ALA A 30 3.22 9.28 -19.51
CA ALA A 30 1.87 8.81 -19.23
C ALA A 30 1.77 8.58 -17.71
N PHE A 31 1.14 9.52 -17.00
CA PHE A 31 0.71 9.30 -15.63
C PHE A 31 -0.37 8.21 -15.71
N ALA A 32 -0.06 7.04 -15.14
CA ALA A 32 -1.04 6.00 -14.90
C ALA A 32 -2.27 6.66 -14.28
N THR A 33 -3.45 6.36 -14.82
CA THR A 33 -4.70 6.95 -14.33
C THR A 33 -4.83 6.67 -12.83
N ASP A 34 -5.48 7.54 -12.06
CA ASP A 34 -5.72 7.29 -10.63
C ASP A 34 -6.34 5.89 -10.39
N SER A 35 -7.16 5.42 -11.33
CA SER A 35 -7.69 4.04 -11.39
C SER A 35 -6.64 2.94 -11.57
N GLU A 36 -5.58 3.13 -12.36
CA GLU A 36 -4.48 2.16 -12.52
C GLU A 36 -3.54 2.15 -11.30
N ILE A 37 -3.29 3.31 -10.69
CA ILE A 37 -2.54 3.40 -9.41
C ILE A 37 -3.35 2.77 -8.27
N ILE A 38 -4.68 2.96 -8.25
CA ILE A 38 -5.59 2.30 -7.30
C ILE A 38 -5.66 0.78 -7.55
N ALA A 39 -5.62 0.33 -8.83
CA ALA A 39 -5.61 -1.09 -9.20
C ALA A 39 -4.31 -1.82 -8.82
N GLN A 40 -3.20 -1.10 -8.67
CA GLN A 40 -1.95 -1.72 -8.24
C GLN A 40 -1.98 -2.03 -6.74
N GLN A 41 -1.72 -3.29 -6.37
CA GLN A 41 -1.64 -3.71 -4.97
C GLN A 41 -0.35 -3.13 -4.35
N LEU A 42 -0.45 -1.92 -3.76
CA LEU A 42 0.68 -1.21 -3.16
C LEU A 42 1.01 -1.68 -1.73
N GLY A 43 0.15 -2.45 -1.09
CA GLY A 43 0.38 -3.03 0.23
C GLY A 43 -0.56 -4.20 0.48
N GLY A 44 -0.18 -5.15 1.33
CA GLY A 44 -0.92 -6.40 1.53
C GLY A 44 0.03 -7.58 1.70
N ALA A 45 -0.38 -8.79 1.29
CA ALA A 45 0.50 -9.95 1.27
C ALA A 45 1.69 -9.74 0.32
N TYR A 46 2.90 -10.15 0.72
CA TYR A 46 4.11 -10.01 -0.09
C TYR A 46 3.97 -10.57 -1.53
N ASN A 47 3.33 -11.73 -1.68
CA ASN A 47 3.13 -12.37 -2.98
C ASN A 47 2.02 -11.73 -3.84
N SER A 48 1.16 -10.87 -3.26
CA SER A 48 0.11 -10.16 -4.00
C SER A 48 0.56 -8.80 -4.53
N ILE A 49 1.64 -8.25 -3.99
CA ILE A 49 2.26 -7.00 -4.45
C ILE A 49 3.13 -7.30 -5.68
N LYS A 50 2.66 -6.89 -6.86
CA LYS A 50 3.45 -6.93 -8.09
C LYS A 50 4.44 -5.76 -8.11
N SER A 51 5.72 -6.04 -8.37
CA SER A 51 6.76 -5.01 -8.49
C SER A 51 6.62 -4.25 -9.83
N ALA A 52 5.74 -3.27 -9.87
CA ALA A 52 5.76 -2.25 -10.91
C ALA A 52 6.46 -0.99 -10.36
N LEU A 53 7.11 -0.23 -11.23
CA LEU A 53 7.83 1.02 -10.90
C LEU A 53 9.22 0.88 -10.24
N GLY A 54 9.91 -0.26 -10.42
CA GLY A 54 11.27 -0.45 -9.87
C GLY A 54 11.33 -0.43 -8.33
N GLY A 55 10.18 -0.62 -7.70
CA GLY A 55 10.01 -0.69 -6.27
C GLY A 55 10.43 -2.04 -5.69
N ASP A 56 10.64 -2.03 -4.39
CA ASP A 56 10.98 -3.16 -3.57
C ASP A 56 9.86 -3.41 -2.55
N ARG A 57 9.74 -4.66 -2.13
CA ARG A 57 8.71 -5.11 -1.19
C ARG A 57 9.30 -5.07 0.21
N HIS A 58 8.83 -4.13 1.02
CA HIS A 58 9.23 -4.01 2.42
C HIS A 58 8.26 -4.79 3.30
N HIS A 59 8.69 -5.93 3.83
CA HIS A 59 7.97 -6.62 4.91
C HIS A 59 7.89 -5.71 6.12
N CYS A 60 6.69 -5.51 6.64
CA CYS A 60 6.46 -4.64 7.80
C CYS A 60 6.68 -5.37 9.14
N PHE A 61 7.59 -6.33 9.16
CA PHE A 61 8.36 -6.77 10.31
C PHE A 61 9.52 -7.65 9.83
N ALA A 62 10.53 -7.81 10.69
CA ALA A 62 11.73 -8.59 10.45
C ALA A 62 11.51 -9.92 9.71
N GLY A 63 12.34 -10.22 8.72
CA GLY A 63 12.28 -11.50 7.99
C GLY A 63 12.43 -12.70 8.93
N GLU A 64 13.24 -12.55 9.98
CA GLU A 64 13.51 -13.52 11.04
C GLU A 64 12.24 -13.91 11.83
N VAL A 65 11.19 -13.10 11.78
CA VAL A 65 9.89 -13.44 12.38
C VAL A 65 9.19 -14.56 11.61
N TYR A 66 9.35 -14.66 10.28
CA TYR A 66 8.67 -15.68 9.48
C TYR A 66 9.29 -17.07 9.62
N ASP A 67 10.55 -17.14 10.05
CA ASP A 67 11.20 -18.39 10.41
C ASP A 67 10.80 -18.84 11.83
N SER A 68 9.99 -18.03 12.54
CA SER A 68 9.45 -18.34 13.86
C SER A 68 8.00 -18.85 13.78
N THR A 69 7.63 -19.80 14.62
CA THR A 69 6.29 -20.42 14.66
C THR A 69 5.19 -19.52 15.24
N TYR A 70 5.46 -18.23 15.47
CA TYR A 70 4.64 -17.34 16.29
C TYR A 70 3.78 -16.35 15.50
N VAL A 71 3.67 -16.52 14.18
CA VAL A 71 2.91 -15.60 13.31
C VAL A 71 1.62 -16.26 12.85
N TYR A 72 0.53 -16.01 13.55
CA TYR A 72 -0.74 -16.72 13.35
C TYR A 72 -1.72 -15.95 12.46
N LYS A 73 -2.62 -16.66 11.80
CA LYS A 73 -3.85 -16.14 11.22
C LYS A 73 -4.99 -16.47 12.18
N PHE A 74 -5.92 -15.55 12.37
CA PHE A 74 -7.08 -15.75 13.25
C PHE A 74 -8.40 -15.66 12.48
N ASP A 75 -9.38 -16.45 12.91
CA ASP A 75 -10.79 -16.19 12.57
C ASP A 75 -11.39 -15.10 13.49
N ALA A 76 -12.67 -14.79 13.26
CA ALA A 76 -13.41 -13.81 14.07
C ALA A 76 -13.53 -14.20 15.57
N ASN A 77 -13.37 -15.48 15.90
CA ASN A 77 -13.43 -16.01 17.27
C ASN A 77 -12.05 -16.12 17.92
N ARG A 78 -11.00 -15.60 17.27
CA ARG A 78 -9.58 -15.69 17.69
C ARG A 78 -9.02 -17.11 17.72
N ASN A 79 -9.63 -18.05 16.98
CA ASN A 79 -9.00 -19.35 16.77
C ASN A 79 -7.92 -19.23 15.70
N VAL A 80 -6.81 -19.96 15.90
CA VAL A 80 -5.74 -20.03 14.92
C VAL A 80 -6.23 -20.82 13.70
N THR A 81 -6.23 -20.19 12.53
CA THR A 81 -6.63 -20.81 11.25
C THR A 81 -5.44 -21.09 10.33
N GLY A 82 -4.24 -20.66 10.71
CA GLY A 82 -3.00 -20.97 10.01
C GLY A 82 -1.84 -20.08 10.42
N TYR A 83 -0.77 -20.12 9.61
CA TYR A 83 0.47 -19.39 9.84
C TYR A 83 0.78 -18.40 8.71
N VAL A 84 1.29 -17.24 9.08
CA VAL A 84 1.80 -16.25 8.12
C VAL A 84 3.24 -16.61 7.78
N THR A 85 3.48 -16.89 6.51
CA THR A 85 4.82 -17.15 5.96
C THR A 85 5.42 -15.86 5.40
N ARG A 86 6.70 -15.92 5.01
CA ARG A 86 7.36 -14.82 4.31
C ARG A 86 6.60 -14.39 3.05
N ASP A 87 5.99 -15.31 2.32
CA ASP A 87 5.25 -14.99 1.09
C ASP A 87 3.87 -14.38 1.34
N THR A 88 3.29 -14.63 2.52
CA THR A 88 1.99 -14.09 2.92
C THR A 88 2.11 -12.96 3.96
N GLY A 89 3.33 -12.52 4.25
CA GLY A 89 3.59 -11.47 5.24
C GLY A 89 3.03 -10.12 4.80
N PRO A 90 2.55 -9.26 5.73
CA PRO A 90 2.16 -7.91 5.41
C PRO A 90 3.37 -7.10 4.92
N CYS A 91 3.18 -6.43 3.81
CA CYS A 91 4.22 -5.74 3.08
C CYS A 91 3.68 -4.43 2.49
N VAL A 92 4.57 -3.47 2.28
CA VAL A 92 4.30 -2.26 1.48
C VAL A 92 5.26 -2.20 0.29
N LEU A 93 4.77 -1.73 -0.85
CA LEU A 93 5.60 -1.40 -2.00
C LEU A 93 6.24 -0.03 -1.76
N MET A 94 7.55 0.04 -1.89
CA MET A 94 8.30 1.29 -1.80
C MET A 94 9.43 1.34 -2.80
N THR A 95 10.06 2.50 -3.03
CA THR A 95 11.25 2.53 -3.91
C THR A 95 12.41 1.79 -3.24
N LYS A 96 13.29 1.15 -4.02
CA LYS A 96 14.49 0.48 -3.47
C LYS A 96 15.37 1.45 -2.66
N ALA A 97 15.52 2.68 -3.13
CA ALA A 97 16.31 3.71 -2.46
C ALA A 97 15.73 4.11 -1.09
N ASP A 98 14.41 4.10 -0.93
CA ASP A 98 13.77 4.35 0.35
C ASP A 98 13.77 3.10 1.24
N HIS A 99 13.62 1.91 0.65
CA HIS A 99 13.75 0.65 1.39
C HIS A 99 15.10 0.54 2.09
N GLN A 100 16.17 0.96 1.42
CA GLN A 100 17.53 0.97 1.99
C GLN A 100 17.69 1.88 3.23
N LYS A 101 16.76 2.81 3.44
CA LYS A 101 16.80 3.75 4.56
C LYS A 101 15.93 3.30 5.73
N THR A 102 15.11 2.25 5.62
CA THR A 102 14.28 1.78 6.73
C THR A 102 15.13 1.21 7.86
N ALA A 103 14.65 1.29 9.10
CA ALA A 103 15.44 0.90 10.28
C ALA A 103 15.74 -0.61 10.29
N SER A 104 14.85 -1.41 9.72
CA SER A 104 14.98 -2.86 9.61
C SER A 104 15.87 -3.31 8.44
N TRP A 105 16.33 -2.41 7.56
CA TRP A 105 17.14 -2.75 6.38
C TRP A 105 18.60 -3.11 6.70
N GLY A 106 19.13 -4.11 6.00
CA GLY A 106 20.55 -4.46 6.00
C GLY A 106 21.01 -5.25 7.24
N SER A 107 22.32 -5.25 7.46
CA SER A 107 23.00 -6.12 8.45
C SER A 107 23.69 -5.36 9.59
N SER A 108 23.46 -4.06 9.71
CA SER A 108 24.03 -3.24 10.78
C SER A 108 23.57 -3.69 12.17
N THR A 109 24.35 -3.38 13.20
CA THR A 109 23.99 -3.67 14.59
C THR A 109 22.64 -3.04 14.97
N ALA A 110 22.39 -1.81 14.54
CA ALA A 110 21.13 -1.11 14.78
C ALA A 110 19.94 -1.83 14.09
N ALA A 111 20.10 -2.26 12.84
CA ALA A 111 19.04 -2.97 12.13
C ALA A 111 18.72 -4.33 12.77
N LYS A 112 19.74 -5.06 13.21
CA LYS A 112 19.57 -6.32 13.95
C LYS A 112 18.84 -6.11 15.28
N ALA A 113 19.21 -5.07 16.03
CA ALA A 113 18.54 -4.74 17.30
C ALA A 113 17.06 -4.36 17.07
N TYR A 114 16.78 -3.57 16.03
CA TYR A 114 15.41 -3.21 15.65
C TYR A 114 14.57 -4.44 15.32
N ARG A 115 15.10 -5.35 14.50
CA ARG A 115 14.43 -6.62 14.15
C ARG A 115 14.25 -7.55 15.34
N ALA A 116 15.19 -7.56 16.29
CA ALA A 116 15.05 -8.32 17.53
C ALA A 116 13.89 -7.80 18.40
N GLN A 117 13.69 -6.48 18.46
CA GLN A 117 12.53 -5.89 19.15
C GLN A 117 11.20 -6.30 18.49
N GLN A 118 11.15 -6.33 17.16
CA GLN A 118 9.98 -6.82 16.44
C GLN A 118 9.70 -8.30 16.74
N LEU A 119 10.74 -9.14 16.76
CA LEU A 119 10.61 -10.56 17.10
C LEU A 119 10.05 -10.76 18.51
N GLU A 120 10.50 -9.98 19.48
CA GLU A 120 10.01 -10.07 20.86
C GLU A 120 8.53 -9.71 20.96
N LEU A 121 8.08 -8.66 20.27
CA LEU A 121 6.67 -8.31 20.19
C LEU A 121 5.84 -9.45 19.56
N VAL A 122 6.35 -10.09 18.50
CA VAL A 122 5.64 -11.18 17.83
C VAL A 122 5.56 -12.43 18.72
N LYS A 123 6.61 -12.77 19.47
CA LYS A 123 6.59 -13.86 20.46
C LYS A 123 5.51 -13.64 21.54
N GLN A 124 5.23 -12.38 21.87
CA GLN A 124 4.16 -12.00 22.81
C GLN A 124 2.77 -11.96 22.16
N GLY A 125 2.64 -12.35 20.89
CA GLY A 125 1.38 -12.26 20.13
C GLY A 125 1.01 -10.82 19.71
N ARG A 126 1.91 -9.85 19.85
CA ARG A 126 1.68 -8.44 19.56
C ARG A 126 2.06 -8.10 18.12
N HIS A 127 1.48 -8.82 17.15
CA HIS A 127 1.78 -8.68 15.72
C HIS A 127 1.59 -7.25 15.20
N LEU A 128 0.47 -6.60 15.58
CA LEU A 128 0.21 -5.22 15.19
C LEU A 128 1.22 -4.23 15.77
N ALA A 129 1.75 -4.50 16.98
CA ALA A 129 2.75 -3.62 17.59
C ALA A 129 4.09 -3.72 16.86
N ALA A 130 4.52 -4.93 16.48
CA ALA A 130 5.72 -5.13 15.67
C ALA A 130 5.62 -4.41 14.32
N MET A 131 4.44 -4.51 13.69
CA MET A 131 4.15 -3.83 12.43
C MET A 131 4.06 -2.31 12.55
N GLN A 132 3.55 -1.81 13.67
CA GLN A 132 3.50 -0.38 13.94
C GLN A 132 4.91 0.24 14.05
N MET A 133 5.93 -0.54 14.43
CA MET A 133 7.31 -0.06 14.42
C MET A 133 7.73 0.39 13.02
N ASP A 134 7.55 -0.46 11.99
CA ASP A 134 7.93 -0.11 10.61
C ASP A 134 7.05 1.02 10.07
N ILE A 135 5.74 1.05 10.40
CA ILE A 135 4.87 2.17 10.01
C ILE A 135 5.39 3.51 10.56
N ASN A 136 5.81 3.53 11.82
CA ASN A 136 6.36 4.74 12.44
C ASN A 136 7.68 5.13 11.79
N ASP A 137 8.56 4.17 11.53
CA ASP A 137 9.83 4.40 10.85
C ASP A 137 9.64 5.00 9.45
N ILE A 138 8.79 4.38 8.65
CA ILE A 138 8.45 4.83 7.29
C ILE A 138 7.87 6.25 7.33
N ARG A 139 6.92 6.53 8.23
CA ARG A 139 6.33 7.88 8.34
C ARG A 139 7.33 8.93 8.81
N SER A 140 8.23 8.57 9.73
CA SER A 140 9.26 9.49 10.21
C SER A 140 10.24 9.91 9.11
N LYS A 141 10.50 9.03 8.13
CA LYS A 141 11.48 9.26 7.06
C LYS A 141 10.86 9.81 5.78
N PHE A 142 9.62 9.46 5.49
CA PHE A 142 8.98 9.70 4.18
C PHE A 142 7.64 10.42 4.28
N GLY A 143 7.22 10.83 5.48
CA GLY A 143 5.94 11.50 5.70
C GLY A 143 4.76 10.68 5.19
N SER A 144 3.94 11.28 4.35
CA SER A 144 2.71 10.66 3.81
C SER A 144 2.93 9.83 2.54
N LYS A 145 4.14 9.77 1.98
CA LYS A 145 4.44 9.15 0.67
C LYS A 145 3.90 7.72 0.53
N TYR A 146 3.93 6.94 1.61
CA TYR A 146 3.52 5.53 1.61
C TYR A 146 2.18 5.27 2.32
N ASN A 147 1.39 6.30 2.62
CA ASN A 147 0.14 6.14 3.38
C ASN A 147 -0.87 5.21 2.69
N THR A 148 -0.99 5.27 1.37
CA THR A 148 -1.88 4.37 0.61
C THR A 148 -1.43 2.92 0.73
N ALA A 149 -0.13 2.64 0.59
CA ALA A 149 0.45 1.31 0.75
C ALA A 149 0.26 0.79 2.18
N ILE A 150 0.56 1.62 3.19
CA ILE A 150 0.36 1.32 4.62
C ILE A 150 -1.11 0.99 4.90
N SER A 151 -2.06 1.77 4.37
CA SER A 151 -3.50 1.56 4.59
C SER A 151 -3.98 0.21 4.01
N LYS A 152 -3.54 -0.13 2.78
CA LYS A 152 -3.86 -1.44 2.17
C LYS A 152 -3.25 -2.60 2.96
N MET A 153 -2.00 -2.46 3.40
CA MET A 153 -1.32 -3.44 4.25
C MET A 153 -2.02 -3.60 5.61
N TRP A 154 -2.46 -2.50 6.23
CA TRP A 154 -3.13 -2.53 7.53
C TRP A 154 -4.48 -3.25 7.43
N THR A 155 -5.26 -2.93 6.39
CA THR A 155 -6.51 -3.62 6.09
C THR A 155 -6.30 -5.12 5.89
N TYR A 156 -5.24 -5.52 5.18
CA TYR A 156 -4.88 -6.93 5.03
C TYR A 156 -4.57 -7.60 6.38
N ALA A 157 -3.77 -6.96 7.23
CA ALA A 157 -3.42 -7.51 8.53
C ALA A 157 -4.63 -7.65 9.47
N THR A 158 -5.47 -6.63 9.59
CA THR A 158 -6.61 -6.68 10.52
C THR A 158 -7.80 -7.45 9.96
N GLY A 159 -8.00 -7.45 8.63
CA GLY A 159 -9.11 -8.12 7.98
C GLY A 159 -8.80 -9.57 7.60
N THR A 160 -7.76 -9.79 6.80
CA THR A 160 -7.43 -11.11 6.26
C THR A 160 -6.64 -11.98 7.22
N LEU A 161 -5.72 -11.41 7.99
CA LEU A 161 -4.95 -12.16 9.01
C LEU A 161 -5.67 -12.21 10.37
N GLY A 162 -6.73 -11.42 10.55
CA GLY A 162 -7.52 -11.39 11.79
C GLY A 162 -6.77 -10.78 12.98
N TRP A 163 -5.73 -9.97 12.75
CA TRP A 163 -4.98 -9.36 13.83
C TRP A 163 -5.76 -8.22 14.48
N SER A 164 -5.85 -8.25 15.81
CA SER A 164 -6.46 -7.18 16.60
C SER A 164 -5.42 -6.51 17.50
N LYS A 165 -5.81 -5.35 18.05
CA LYS A 165 -5.11 -4.74 19.19
C LYS A 165 -5.14 -5.68 20.40
#